data_AF-A0AAE1ZM89-F1
#
_entry.id   AF-A0AAE1ZM89-F1
#
_cell.length_a   1.000
_cell.length_b   1.000
_cell.length_c   1.000
_cell.angle_alpha   90.00
_cell.angle_beta   90.00
_cell.angle_gamma   90.00
#
_symmetry.space_group_name_H-M   'P 1'
#
loop_
_entity.id
_entity.type
_entity.pdbx_description
1 polymer ?
#
loop_
_entity_poly.entity_id
_entity_poly.type
_entity_poly.pdbx_seq_one_letter_code
_entity_poly.pdbx_strand_id
1 'polypeptide(L)'
;MGKQAIGTVALNQQIRFDTLQCQMVYPQKPLVQSKTIQMMHFDELPAGQNAVVAIMSYSGYDVEDALIINQASIDRGFARACVYRRSGVHLKMHENAVYDRLMGPSVERETGVLRRGDEVLQADGVAYIGACIKDRQILINKEMPVVIPTAVLDNAGSLSLNVNTPENATEFRRCPVDYKGIEPSYVEKVMFSTSEGNQAVVKVLLRQTRRPEVGDKFSSRHGQKGVVGLIVRQEDLPFSMNGLTPDIIMNPHGFPSRMTVGKLLEVLGSKAGAIEGKIRDGSAFSGDPVEVLSQVLSDHGYHYLGKEILYSGATGAPLEAFIYFGPVYYQRLKHMVMDKVHARSRGPVTALTRQPTEGRSREGGLRVGEMERDCFIAYGTSQLLLERLLLSSDSYDACVCENCGLLATSPNWCQYCRSSRQVVSVRMPYACKLLFQELMCMRILPRLRLKTAYHSSMHTKSK
;
A
#
# COMPACT_ATOMS: atom_id res chain seq x y z
N MET A 1 -5.96 -16.65 -8.84
CA MET A 1 -5.32 -15.96 -7.69
C MET A 1 -3.81 -16.18 -7.64
N GLY A 2 -3.29 -17.35 -8.04
CA GLY A 2 -1.86 -17.68 -8.02
C GLY A 2 -0.90 -16.68 -8.68
N LYS A 3 -1.33 -15.88 -9.67
CA LYS A 3 -0.54 -14.77 -10.24
C LYS A 3 -0.11 -13.70 -9.22
N GLN A 4 -0.75 -13.67 -8.05
CA GLN A 4 -0.47 -12.72 -6.97
C GLN A 4 0.31 -13.34 -5.82
N ALA A 5 0.63 -14.64 -5.90
CA ALA A 5 1.35 -15.36 -4.87
C ALA A 5 2.80 -14.86 -4.79
N ILE A 6 3.34 -14.85 -3.58
CA ILE A 6 4.73 -14.55 -3.28
C ILE A 6 5.51 -15.87 -3.39
N GLY A 7 6.63 -15.85 -4.10
CA GLY A 7 7.43 -17.04 -4.37
C GLY A 7 8.81 -16.70 -4.87
N THR A 8 9.51 -17.69 -5.41
CA THR A 8 10.75 -17.45 -6.17
C THR A 8 10.38 -16.97 -7.57
N VAL A 9 10.90 -15.82 -7.98
CA VAL A 9 10.54 -15.23 -9.29
C VAL A 9 11.41 -15.81 -10.41
N ALA A 10 12.72 -15.91 -10.16
CA ALA A 10 13.71 -16.38 -11.11
C ALA A 10 14.99 -16.79 -10.35
N LEU A 11 15.87 -17.58 -10.97
CA LEU A 11 17.14 -17.98 -10.33
C LEU A 11 18.09 -16.79 -10.18
N ASN A 12 18.07 -15.83 -11.12
CA ASN A 12 18.88 -14.61 -11.05
C ASN A 12 18.23 -13.49 -10.21
N GLN A 13 17.23 -13.82 -9.39
CA GLN A 13 16.43 -12.85 -8.64
C GLN A 13 17.23 -11.95 -7.70
N GLN A 14 18.40 -12.39 -7.24
CA GLN A 14 19.28 -11.60 -6.38
C GLN A 14 20.01 -10.48 -7.15
N ILE A 15 20.25 -10.63 -8.45
CA ILE A 15 21.04 -9.69 -9.25
C ILE A 15 20.15 -8.60 -9.86
N ARG A 16 18.85 -8.85 -9.97
CA ARG A 16 17.87 -7.98 -10.64
C ARG A 16 17.54 -6.71 -9.84
N PHE A 17 17.19 -5.64 -10.56
CA PHE A 17 16.74 -4.35 -10.04
C PHE A 17 15.29 -4.04 -10.48
N ASP A 18 14.37 -4.91 -10.08
CA ASP A 18 12.94 -4.75 -10.37
C ASP A 18 12.28 -3.70 -9.46
N THR A 19 11.17 -3.11 -9.88
CA THR A 19 10.48 -2.04 -9.13
C THR A 19 9.95 -2.53 -7.78
N LEU A 20 9.29 -3.69 -7.78
CA LEU A 20 8.78 -4.37 -6.61
C LEU A 20 8.98 -5.87 -6.83
N GLN A 21 9.65 -6.52 -5.89
CA GLN A 21 9.89 -7.95 -5.96
C GLN A 21 9.63 -8.55 -4.59
N CYS A 22 8.66 -9.46 -4.51
CA CYS A 22 8.32 -10.16 -3.28
C CYS A 22 8.84 -11.59 -3.41
N GLN A 23 9.85 -11.92 -2.61
CA GLN A 23 10.46 -13.25 -2.56
C GLN A 23 10.00 -13.97 -1.29
N MET A 24 9.63 -15.24 -1.39
CA MET A 24 9.42 -16.08 -0.21
C MET A 24 10.77 -16.64 0.27
N VAL A 25 11.00 -16.69 1.59
CA VAL A 25 12.28 -17.16 2.14
C VAL A 25 12.43 -18.67 2.00
N TYR A 26 11.36 -19.43 2.31
CA TYR A 26 11.38 -20.90 2.28
C TYR A 26 10.23 -21.45 1.42
N PRO A 27 10.25 -21.23 0.09
CA PRO A 27 9.21 -21.78 -0.78
C PRO A 27 9.32 -23.32 -0.82
N GLN A 28 8.19 -24.01 -0.86
CA GLN A 28 8.14 -25.48 -0.86
C GLN A 28 7.43 -26.01 -2.10
N LYS A 29 7.80 -27.22 -2.52
CA LYS A 29 7.08 -27.95 -3.57
C LYS A 29 5.72 -28.41 -3.05
N PRO A 30 4.61 -28.26 -3.81
CA PRO A 30 3.33 -28.82 -3.41
C PRO A 30 3.38 -30.35 -3.35
N LEU A 31 2.76 -30.96 -2.33
CA LEU A 31 2.72 -32.43 -2.15
C LEU A 31 1.79 -33.15 -3.13
N VAL A 32 0.71 -32.48 -3.54
CA VAL A 32 -0.18 -32.95 -4.62
C VAL A 32 0.09 -32.10 -5.85
N GLN A 33 0.55 -32.71 -6.93
CA GLN A 33 0.95 -32.04 -8.17
C GLN A 33 0.14 -32.53 -9.35
N SER A 34 -0.08 -31.65 -10.33
CA SER A 34 -0.54 -32.08 -11.64
C SER A 34 0.65 -32.23 -12.58
N LYS A 35 0.52 -33.04 -13.64
CA LYS A 35 1.53 -33.18 -14.70
C LYS A 35 1.87 -31.82 -15.34
N THR A 36 0.90 -30.91 -15.40
CA THR A 36 1.13 -29.55 -15.91
C THR A 36 2.06 -28.73 -15.03
N ILE A 37 2.08 -28.95 -13.70
CA ILE A 37 3.02 -28.27 -12.78
C ILE A 37 4.46 -28.66 -13.14
N GLN A 38 4.69 -29.94 -13.45
CA GLN A 38 6.00 -30.46 -13.85
C GLN A 38 6.41 -29.94 -15.24
N MET A 39 5.48 -29.94 -16.20
CA MET A 39 5.75 -29.38 -17.55
C MET A 39 6.11 -27.89 -17.53
N MET A 40 5.57 -27.13 -16.58
CA MET A 40 5.88 -25.70 -16.41
C MET A 40 7.07 -25.44 -15.47
N HIS A 41 7.70 -26.49 -14.93
CA HIS A 41 8.76 -26.40 -13.92
C HIS A 41 8.37 -25.56 -12.68
N PHE A 42 7.08 -25.53 -12.34
CA PHE A 42 6.59 -24.79 -11.17
C PHE A 42 6.98 -25.48 -9.85
N ASP A 43 7.31 -26.77 -9.91
CA ASP A 43 7.87 -27.49 -8.77
C ASP A 43 9.33 -27.07 -8.49
N GLU A 44 10.09 -26.60 -9.47
CA GLU A 44 11.43 -26.05 -9.28
C GLU A 44 11.40 -24.63 -8.69
N LEU A 45 10.44 -23.81 -9.12
CA LEU A 45 10.23 -22.43 -8.66
C LEU A 45 8.85 -22.23 -8.00
N PRO A 46 8.61 -22.81 -6.81
CA PRO A 46 7.32 -22.72 -6.16
C PRO A 46 6.99 -21.34 -5.57
N ALA A 47 5.70 -21.10 -5.35
CA ALA A 47 5.16 -19.84 -4.82
C ALA A 47 4.21 -20.04 -3.64
N GLY A 48 4.63 -20.82 -2.65
CA GLY A 48 3.84 -21.17 -1.47
C GLY A 48 4.55 -22.14 -0.55
N GLN A 49 3.85 -22.55 0.51
CA GLN A 49 4.31 -23.51 1.49
C GLN A 49 3.20 -24.54 1.77
N ASN A 50 3.58 -25.76 2.08
CA ASN A 50 2.65 -26.74 2.61
C ASN A 50 2.42 -26.40 4.09
N ALA A 51 1.20 -26.02 4.43
CA ALA A 51 0.78 -25.72 5.78
C ALA A 51 -0.04 -26.87 6.33
N VAL A 52 0.17 -27.25 7.59
CA VAL A 52 -0.73 -28.18 8.28
C VAL A 52 -2.03 -27.45 8.60
N VAL A 53 -3.15 -27.92 8.06
CA VAL A 53 -4.44 -27.26 8.17
C VAL A 53 -5.40 -28.08 9.02
N ALA A 54 -6.05 -27.42 9.97
CA ALA A 54 -7.23 -27.93 10.65
C ALA A 54 -8.49 -27.24 10.10
N ILE A 55 -9.48 -28.02 9.67
CA ILE A 55 -10.78 -27.50 9.23
C ILE A 55 -11.76 -27.58 10.40
N MET A 56 -11.85 -26.50 11.17
CA MET A 56 -12.72 -26.38 12.35
C MET A 56 -13.05 -24.92 12.62
N SER A 57 -14.10 -24.68 13.40
CA SER A 57 -14.38 -23.35 13.95
C SER A 57 -13.52 -23.09 15.19
N TYR A 58 -12.93 -21.90 15.31
CA TYR A 58 -12.12 -21.52 16.47
C TYR A 58 -12.36 -20.07 16.90
N SER A 59 -12.92 -19.90 18.11
CA SER A 59 -13.06 -18.62 18.82
C SER A 59 -13.73 -17.47 18.04
N GLY A 60 -14.41 -17.73 16.92
CA GLY A 60 -15.13 -16.74 16.11
C GLY A 60 -14.26 -15.79 15.28
N TYR A 61 -12.93 -15.88 15.37
CA TYR A 61 -12.00 -15.06 14.59
C TYR A 61 -11.70 -15.63 13.19
N ASP A 62 -12.39 -16.71 12.81
CA ASP A 62 -12.30 -17.41 11.53
C ASP A 62 -13.59 -17.27 10.69
N VAL A 63 -14.48 -16.36 11.07
CA VAL A 63 -15.73 -16.04 10.37
C VAL A 63 -15.42 -15.24 9.09
N GLU A 64 -16.27 -15.38 8.05
CA GLU A 64 -16.13 -14.67 6.76
C GLU A 64 -14.74 -14.82 6.10
N ASP A 65 -14.28 -16.06 5.94
CA ASP A 65 -12.98 -16.43 5.34
C ASP A 65 -11.73 -15.97 6.11
N ALA A 66 -11.88 -15.55 7.37
CA ALA A 66 -10.73 -15.31 8.19
C ALA A 66 -9.97 -16.62 8.50
N LEU A 67 -8.65 -16.51 8.59
CA LEU A 67 -7.74 -17.61 8.89
C LEU A 67 -7.08 -17.34 10.23
N ILE A 68 -6.90 -18.39 11.01
CA ILE A 68 -6.12 -18.31 12.24
C ILE A 68 -4.77 -18.95 11.97
N ILE A 69 -3.69 -18.27 12.34
CA ILE A 69 -2.32 -18.74 12.09
C ILE A 69 -1.60 -18.98 13.41
N ASN A 70 -0.79 -20.04 13.43
CA ASN A 70 0.09 -20.37 14.55
C ASN A 70 1.28 -19.41 14.64
N GLN A 71 1.41 -18.73 15.77
CA GLN A 71 2.50 -17.81 16.07
C GLN A 71 3.86 -18.51 16.05
N ALA A 72 3.97 -19.70 16.64
CA ALA A 72 5.23 -20.43 16.68
C ALA A 72 5.69 -20.83 15.26
N SER A 73 4.76 -21.16 14.37
CA SER A 73 5.06 -21.41 12.96
C SER A 73 5.60 -20.15 12.28
N ILE A 74 4.99 -18.99 12.53
CA ILE A 74 5.49 -17.69 12.01
C ILE A 74 6.90 -17.37 12.54
N ASP A 75 7.14 -17.60 13.84
CA ASP A 75 8.45 -17.41 14.49
C ASP A 75 9.53 -18.29 13.83
N ARG A 76 9.19 -19.56 13.56
CA ARG A 76 10.03 -20.55 12.87
C ARG A 76 10.25 -20.25 11.37
N GLY A 77 9.55 -19.26 10.80
CA GLY A 77 9.77 -18.81 9.42
C GLY A 77 8.64 -19.11 8.44
N PHE A 78 7.49 -19.60 8.91
CA PHE A 78 6.30 -19.81 8.08
C PHE A 78 5.89 -18.51 7.36
N ALA A 79 5.69 -18.64 6.05
CA ALA A 79 5.29 -17.63 5.09
C ALA A 79 6.08 -16.31 5.16
N ARG A 80 7.33 -16.32 5.65
CA ARG A 80 8.21 -15.16 5.70
C ARG A 80 8.58 -14.72 4.27
N ALA A 81 8.50 -13.42 4.01
CA ALA A 81 8.77 -12.84 2.71
C ALA A 81 9.82 -11.72 2.80
N CYS A 82 10.68 -11.61 1.79
CA CYS A 82 11.56 -10.47 1.58
C CYS A 82 10.98 -9.62 0.45
N VAL A 83 10.62 -8.38 0.78
CA VAL A 83 10.11 -7.39 -0.18
C VAL A 83 11.25 -6.47 -0.56
N TYR A 84 11.58 -6.47 -1.85
CA TYR A 84 12.55 -5.57 -2.44
C TYR A 84 11.82 -4.46 -3.18
N ARG A 85 12.23 -3.22 -2.94
CA ARG A 85 11.70 -2.03 -3.60
C ARG A 85 12.84 -1.19 -4.13
N ARG A 86 12.80 -0.90 -5.43
CA ARG A 86 13.77 -0.01 -6.05
C ARG A 86 13.33 1.45 -5.88
N SER A 87 14.22 2.28 -5.38
CA SER A 87 14.18 3.72 -5.52
C SER A 87 15.30 4.15 -6.47
N GLY A 88 15.07 5.14 -7.33
CA GLY A 88 16.12 5.58 -8.24
C GLY A 88 15.83 6.93 -8.87
N VAL A 89 16.90 7.60 -9.28
CA VAL A 89 16.87 8.92 -9.91
C VAL A 89 17.70 8.94 -11.17
N HIS A 90 17.23 9.73 -12.12
CA HIS A 90 18.02 10.17 -13.26
C HIS A 90 18.64 11.53 -12.92
N LEU A 91 19.95 11.65 -13.14
CA LEU A 91 20.66 12.91 -13.13
C LEU A 91 20.49 13.51 -14.53
N LYS A 92 19.63 14.52 -14.62
CA LYS A 92 19.28 15.15 -15.89
C LYS A 92 20.31 16.20 -16.24
N MET A 93 20.47 16.38 -17.54
CA MET A 93 21.14 17.54 -18.12
C MET A 93 20.09 18.63 -18.36
N HIS A 94 20.40 19.86 -17.96
CA HIS A 94 19.55 21.04 -18.19
C HIS A 94 20.04 21.84 -19.40
N GLU A 95 19.25 22.82 -19.83
CA GLU A 95 19.44 23.58 -21.10
C GLU A 95 20.81 24.27 -21.24
N ASN A 96 21.49 24.57 -20.12
CA ASN A 96 22.82 25.19 -20.09
C ASN A 96 23.99 24.18 -19.98
N ALA A 97 23.78 22.91 -20.36
CA ALA A 97 24.74 21.82 -20.14
C ALA A 97 25.17 21.61 -18.67
N VAL A 98 24.36 22.12 -17.73
CA VAL A 98 24.56 21.90 -16.29
C VAL A 98 23.86 20.60 -15.90
N TYR A 99 24.58 19.74 -15.19
CA TYR A 99 24.06 18.45 -14.71
C TYR A 99 23.51 18.57 -13.31
N ASP A 100 22.46 17.78 -13.03
CA ASP A 100 22.13 17.44 -11.65
C ASP A 100 23.34 16.76 -11.00
N ARG A 101 23.65 17.14 -9.76
CA ARG A 101 24.78 16.59 -9.01
C ARG A 101 24.33 15.83 -7.78
N LEU A 102 25.14 14.86 -7.37
CA LEU A 102 25.01 14.21 -6.08
C LEU A 102 26.00 14.83 -5.12
N MET A 103 25.55 15.14 -3.91
CA MET A 103 26.40 15.71 -2.88
C MET A 103 26.30 14.87 -1.62
N GLY A 104 27.43 14.71 -0.94
CA GLY A 104 27.51 14.07 0.37
C GLY A 104 26.64 14.74 1.45
N PRO A 105 26.67 14.18 2.67
CA PRO A 105 25.92 14.71 3.78
C PRO A 105 26.28 16.18 4.05
N SER A 106 25.26 17.00 4.31
CA SER A 106 25.47 18.37 4.77
C SER A 106 25.59 18.44 6.29
N VAL A 107 26.53 19.25 6.75
CA VAL A 107 26.65 19.64 8.15
C VAL A 107 26.01 21.01 8.32
N GLU A 108 25.15 21.15 9.33
CA GLU A 108 24.60 22.45 9.70
C GLU A 108 25.72 23.34 10.24
N ARG A 109 25.91 24.51 9.62
CA ARG A 109 27.03 25.42 9.93
C ARG A 109 27.02 25.93 11.38
N GLU A 110 25.84 26.00 11.99
CA GLU A 110 25.63 26.57 13.33
C GLU A 110 25.89 25.56 14.45
N THR A 111 25.55 24.29 14.23
CA THR A 111 25.60 23.24 15.27
C THR A 111 26.76 22.26 15.06
N GLY A 112 27.37 22.24 13.87
CA GLY A 112 28.38 21.25 13.50
C GLY A 112 27.83 19.83 13.40
N VAL A 113 26.51 19.66 13.49
CA VAL A 113 25.83 18.37 13.44
C VAL A 113 25.33 18.09 12.03
N LEU A 114 25.31 16.81 11.66
CA LEU A 114 24.70 16.35 10.42
C LEU A 114 23.24 16.78 10.34
N ARG A 115 22.84 17.25 9.16
CA ARG A 115 21.45 17.61 8.92
C ARG A 115 20.55 16.40 9.14
N ARG A 116 19.39 16.61 9.77
CA ARG A 116 18.42 15.55 10.03
C ARG A 116 18.06 14.83 8.73
N GLY A 117 18.33 13.52 8.68
CA GLY A 117 18.07 12.67 7.52
C GLY A 117 19.29 12.34 6.64
N ASP A 118 20.40 13.07 6.79
CA ASP A 118 21.65 12.86 6.05
C ASP A 118 22.56 11.79 6.71
N GLU A 119 22.18 11.25 7.87
CA GLU A 119 22.97 10.30 8.69
C GLU A 119 23.46 9.06 7.94
N VAL A 120 22.69 8.62 6.96
CA VAL A 120 22.91 7.37 6.23
C VAL A 120 23.72 7.58 4.94
N LEU A 121 23.97 8.83 4.56
CA LEU A 121 24.62 9.17 3.29
C LEU A 121 26.14 9.03 3.35
N GLN A 122 26.73 8.54 2.27
CA GLN A 122 28.17 8.55 2.04
C GLN A 122 28.61 9.84 1.35
N ALA A 123 29.93 10.02 1.18
CA ALA A 123 30.53 11.15 0.46
C ALA A 123 29.93 11.36 -0.94
N ASP A 124 29.54 10.27 -1.61
CA ASP A 124 28.93 10.28 -2.94
C ASP A 124 27.44 10.70 -2.96
N GLY A 125 26.87 11.02 -1.80
CA GLY A 125 25.48 11.46 -1.67
C GLY A 125 24.43 10.35 -1.78
N VAL A 126 24.84 9.10 -1.63
CA VAL A 126 23.96 7.91 -1.65
C VAL A 126 24.09 7.15 -0.32
N ALA A 127 22.99 6.52 0.11
CA ALA A 127 22.97 5.67 1.29
C ALA A 127 23.93 4.47 1.18
N TYR A 128 24.68 4.16 2.24
CA TYR A 128 25.60 3.01 2.24
C TYR A 128 24.88 1.66 2.28
N ILE A 129 25.50 0.64 1.70
CA ILE A 129 24.96 -0.74 1.68
C ILE A 129 24.93 -1.32 3.09
N GLY A 130 23.81 -1.92 3.49
CA GLY A 130 23.56 -2.46 4.82
C GLY A 130 22.94 -1.47 5.80
N ALA A 131 22.78 -0.20 5.42
CA ALA A 131 22.18 0.79 6.30
C ALA A 131 20.70 0.51 6.58
N CYS A 132 20.30 0.69 7.85
CA CYS A 132 18.90 0.64 8.28
C CYS A 132 18.28 2.03 8.14
N ILE A 133 17.44 2.21 7.13
CA ILE A 133 16.79 3.48 6.81
C ILE A 133 15.41 3.54 7.46
N LYS A 134 15.15 4.66 8.14
CA LYS A 134 13.89 4.99 8.80
C LYS A 134 13.12 6.05 8.01
N ASP A 135 11.86 6.26 8.40
CA ASP A 135 10.97 7.23 7.75
C ASP A 135 11.62 8.63 7.67
N ARG A 136 11.49 9.26 6.49
CA ARG A 136 12.03 10.59 6.15
C ARG A 136 13.56 10.73 6.12
N GLN A 137 14.32 9.64 6.22
CA GLN A 137 15.76 9.67 5.95
C GLN A 137 16.02 9.70 4.43
N ILE A 138 17.15 10.30 4.03
CA ILE A 138 17.48 10.52 2.63
C ILE A 138 18.22 9.30 2.06
N LEU A 139 17.74 8.80 0.92
CA LEU A 139 18.34 7.70 0.17
C LEU A 139 19.39 8.20 -0.81
N ILE A 140 19.04 9.26 -1.54
CA ILE A 140 19.84 9.86 -2.59
C ILE A 140 19.71 11.37 -2.45
N ASN A 141 20.81 12.03 -2.13
CA ASN A 141 20.88 13.47 -2.02
C ASN A 141 21.24 14.07 -3.38
N LYS A 142 20.18 14.41 -4.12
CA LYS A 142 20.26 15.04 -5.44
C LYS A 142 20.11 16.55 -5.31
N GLU A 143 20.97 17.28 -6.01
CA GLU A 143 20.95 18.73 -6.15
C GLU A 143 20.69 19.11 -7.61
N MET A 144 19.74 20.02 -7.83
CA MET A 144 19.35 20.52 -9.15
C MET A 144 19.75 21.98 -9.29
N PRO A 145 20.32 22.40 -10.43
CA PRO A 145 20.61 23.80 -10.67
C PRO A 145 19.30 24.62 -10.73
N VAL A 146 19.27 25.74 -10.03
CA VAL A 146 18.21 26.73 -10.17
C VAL A 146 18.56 27.57 -11.39
N VAL A 147 17.87 27.34 -12.50
CA VAL A 147 17.90 28.28 -13.62
C VAL A 147 17.19 29.54 -13.12
N ILE A 148 17.97 30.56 -12.74
CA ILE A 148 17.47 31.90 -12.54
C ILE A 148 17.47 32.52 -13.94
N PRO A 149 16.32 32.69 -14.62
CA PRO A 149 16.27 33.51 -15.80
C PRO A 149 16.52 34.96 -15.35
N THR A 150 17.76 35.41 -15.35
CA THR A 150 18.07 36.84 -15.33
C THR A 150 17.65 37.41 -16.68
N ALA A 151 16.36 37.66 -16.86
CA ALA A 151 15.87 38.51 -17.92
C ALA A 151 16.27 39.95 -17.56
N VAL A 152 17.40 40.40 -18.09
CA VAL A 152 17.70 41.84 -18.16
C VAL A 152 17.08 42.32 -19.47
N LEU A 153 16.17 43.29 -19.39
CA LEU A 153 15.68 43.98 -20.59
C LEU A 153 16.84 44.78 -21.18
N ASP A 154 17.30 44.40 -22.38
CA ASP A 154 18.07 45.33 -23.20
C ASP A 154 17.15 46.48 -23.65
N ASN A 155 17.69 47.70 -23.71
CA ASN A 155 16.98 48.93 -24.10
C ASN A 155 16.37 48.92 -25.53
N ALA A 156 16.42 47.80 -26.25
CA ALA A 156 15.89 47.61 -27.59
C ALA A 156 14.76 46.55 -27.68
N GLY A 157 14.23 46.05 -26.56
CA GLY A 157 13.02 45.21 -26.56
C GLY A 157 13.19 43.79 -27.12
N SER A 158 14.39 43.35 -27.45
CA SER A 158 14.71 41.96 -27.80
C SER A 158 15.31 41.23 -26.60
N LEU A 159 14.73 40.08 -26.23
CA LEU A 159 15.27 39.18 -25.20
C LEU A 159 16.59 38.58 -25.70
N SER A 160 17.73 39.04 -25.20
CA SER A 160 19.04 38.43 -25.49
C SER A 160 19.67 37.88 -24.20
N LEU A 161 20.19 36.65 -24.27
CA LEU A 161 20.91 36.01 -23.17
C LEU A 161 22.33 36.59 -23.15
N ASN A 162 22.65 37.38 -22.13
CA ASN A 162 23.96 38.00 -22.00
C ASN A 162 25.01 36.92 -21.67
N VAL A 163 25.92 36.63 -22.62
CA VAL A 163 26.97 35.59 -22.53
C VAL A 163 28.12 35.99 -21.58
N ASN A 164 28.16 37.23 -21.11
CA ASN A 164 29.31 37.78 -20.37
C ASN A 164 28.96 38.24 -18.95
N THR A 165 28.38 37.36 -18.14
CA THR A 165 28.47 37.52 -16.66
C THR A 165 29.64 36.67 -16.15
N PRO A 166 30.50 37.20 -15.25
CA PRO A 166 31.57 36.42 -14.64
C PRO A 166 30.94 35.23 -13.92
N GLU A 167 31.61 34.07 -13.95
CA GLU A 167 31.34 32.78 -13.27
C GLU A 167 30.40 32.85 -12.05
N ASN A 168 29.13 33.19 -12.27
CA ASN A 168 28.18 33.47 -11.21
C ASN A 168 27.58 32.14 -10.79
N ALA A 169 28.08 31.67 -9.64
CA ALA A 169 27.64 30.51 -8.89
C ALA A 169 26.27 30.00 -9.34
N THR A 170 26.27 28.93 -10.14
CA THR A 170 25.04 28.18 -10.40
C THR A 170 24.53 27.71 -9.04
N GLU A 171 23.47 28.34 -8.54
CA GLU A 171 22.90 27.96 -7.26
C GLU A 171 22.20 26.61 -7.43
N PHE A 172 22.55 25.65 -6.59
CA PHE A 172 21.93 24.34 -6.59
C PHE A 172 20.89 24.25 -5.48
N ARG A 173 19.66 23.86 -5.85
CA ARG A 173 18.59 23.53 -4.91
C ARG A 173 18.59 22.04 -4.65
N ARG A 174 18.57 21.66 -3.37
CA ARG A 174 18.40 20.27 -2.95
C ARG A 174 17.01 19.74 -3.32
N CYS A 175 17.00 18.59 -3.99
CA CYS A 175 15.82 17.82 -4.37
C CYS A 175 16.07 16.33 -4.01
N PRO A 176 16.23 16.00 -2.70
CA PRO A 176 16.58 14.66 -2.27
C PRO A 176 15.43 13.67 -2.50
N VAL A 177 15.78 12.38 -2.57
CA VAL A 177 14.82 11.29 -2.53
C VAL A 177 14.80 10.68 -1.13
N ASP A 178 13.68 10.86 -0.46
CA ASP A 178 13.43 10.38 0.88
C ASP A 178 12.78 8.98 0.89
N TYR A 179 13.08 8.23 1.94
CA TYR A 179 12.37 7.00 2.23
C TYR A 179 11.04 7.29 2.94
N LYS A 180 9.95 6.76 2.38
CA LYS A 180 8.59 6.90 2.92
C LYS A 180 8.05 5.51 3.23
N GLY A 181 8.05 5.14 4.51
CA GLY A 181 7.64 3.82 4.94
C GLY A 181 7.39 3.76 6.44
N ILE A 182 6.41 2.95 6.85
CA ILE A 182 6.07 2.76 8.27
C ILE A 182 7.19 1.99 8.97
N GLU A 183 7.64 0.90 8.34
CA GLU A 183 8.74 0.09 8.83
C GLU A 183 10.09 0.53 8.24
N PRO A 184 11.18 0.35 8.99
CA PRO A 184 12.52 0.54 8.46
C PRO A 184 12.80 -0.44 7.31
N SER A 185 13.76 -0.06 6.46
CA SER A 185 14.21 -0.88 5.35
C SER A 185 15.73 -0.86 5.26
N TYR A 186 16.32 -1.93 4.74
CA TYR A 186 17.76 -2.04 4.61
C TYR A 186 18.20 -1.74 3.18
N VAL A 187 19.27 -0.96 3.00
CA VAL A 187 19.91 -0.83 1.68
C VAL A 187 20.58 -2.16 1.35
N GLU A 188 20.08 -2.85 0.34
CA GLU A 188 20.68 -4.12 -0.09
C GLU A 188 21.74 -3.88 -1.17
N LYS A 189 21.42 -3.04 -2.17
CA LYS A 189 22.32 -2.77 -3.30
C LYS A 189 22.19 -1.34 -3.78
N VAL A 190 23.31 -0.80 -4.25
CA VAL A 190 23.37 0.48 -4.97
C VAL A 190 23.96 0.20 -6.35
N MET A 191 23.35 0.78 -7.39
CA MET A 191 23.79 0.66 -8.76
C MET A 191 23.92 2.05 -9.37
N PHE A 192 25.11 2.35 -9.86
CA PHE A 192 25.40 3.46 -10.75
C PHE A 192 25.42 2.93 -12.19
N SER A 193 24.67 3.57 -13.09
CA SER A 193 24.55 3.16 -14.48
C SER A 193 24.33 4.39 -15.34
N THR A 194 24.70 4.33 -16.62
CA THR A 194 24.40 5.36 -17.61
C THR A 194 23.27 4.87 -18.52
N SER A 195 22.28 5.73 -18.74
CA SER A 195 21.22 5.49 -19.73
C SER A 195 21.72 5.80 -21.14
N GLU A 196 21.01 5.32 -22.17
CA GLU A 196 21.35 5.52 -23.59
C GLU A 196 21.59 7.00 -24.00
N GLY A 197 21.01 7.96 -23.27
CA GLY A 197 21.24 9.40 -23.46
C GLY A 197 22.42 9.98 -22.67
N ASN A 198 23.39 9.16 -22.26
CA ASN A 198 24.54 9.54 -21.42
C ASN A 198 24.17 10.20 -20.06
N GLN A 199 22.94 9.97 -19.59
CA GLN A 199 22.47 10.44 -18.30
C GLN A 199 22.83 9.42 -17.22
N ALA A 200 23.49 9.89 -16.16
CA ALA A 200 23.78 9.07 -15.01
C ALA A 200 22.48 8.72 -14.25
N VAL A 201 22.36 7.45 -13.87
CA VAL A 201 21.22 6.87 -13.18
C VAL A 201 21.72 6.18 -11.92
N VAL A 202 21.15 6.56 -10.79
CA VAL A 202 21.43 5.91 -9.50
C VAL A 202 20.20 5.17 -9.05
N LYS A 203 20.37 3.89 -8.75
CA LYS A 203 19.31 3.00 -8.25
C LYS A 203 19.74 2.41 -6.91
N VAL A 204 18.88 2.54 -5.92
CA VAL A 204 19.03 1.96 -4.58
C VAL A 204 17.94 0.89 -4.42
N LEU A 205 18.36 -0.35 -4.16
CA LEU A 205 17.47 -1.46 -3.86
C LEU A 205 17.32 -1.58 -2.35
N LEU A 206 16.09 -1.42 -1.87
CA LEU A 206 15.73 -1.53 -0.47
C LEU A 206 15.12 -2.89 -0.19
N ARG A 207 15.50 -3.55 0.91
CA ARG A 207 14.97 -4.85 1.35
C ARG A 207 14.26 -4.71 2.69
N GLN A 208 13.05 -5.27 2.76
CA GLN A 208 12.29 -5.44 3.98
C GLN A 208 11.95 -6.91 4.19
N THR A 209 12.29 -7.46 5.36
CA THR A 209 11.86 -8.81 5.74
C THR A 209 10.52 -8.72 6.46
N ARG A 210 9.46 -9.18 5.82
CA ARG A 210 8.08 -9.10 6.30
C ARG A 210 7.59 -10.44 6.80
N ARG A 211 7.24 -10.47 8.08
CA ARG A 211 6.55 -11.60 8.69
C ARG A 211 5.05 -11.51 8.36
N PRO A 212 4.29 -12.61 8.36
CA PRO A 212 2.83 -12.55 8.31
C PRO A 212 2.27 -11.80 9.52
N GLU A 213 1.32 -10.91 9.28
CA GLU A 213 0.63 -10.13 10.31
C GLU A 213 -0.89 -10.25 10.15
N VAL A 214 -1.64 -9.84 11.19
CA VAL A 214 -3.10 -9.77 11.13
C VAL A 214 -3.53 -8.85 9.98
N GLY A 215 -4.44 -9.36 9.15
CA GLY A 215 -4.94 -8.70 7.95
C GLY A 215 -4.22 -9.07 6.65
N ASP A 216 -3.10 -9.80 6.70
CA ASP A 216 -2.41 -10.29 5.49
C ASP A 216 -3.26 -11.31 4.74
N LYS A 217 -3.11 -11.35 3.41
CA LYS A 217 -3.91 -12.23 2.55
C LYS A 217 -3.19 -13.53 2.21
N PHE A 218 -3.90 -14.62 2.37
CA PHE A 218 -3.51 -15.96 1.95
C PHE A 218 -4.55 -16.55 1.00
N SER A 219 -4.15 -17.55 0.22
CA SER A 219 -5.03 -18.27 -0.69
C SER A 219 -4.67 -19.75 -0.70
N SER A 220 -5.68 -20.61 -0.69
CA SER A 220 -5.52 -21.98 -1.16
C SER A 220 -5.43 -22.01 -2.69
N ARG A 221 -5.07 -23.16 -3.26
CA ARG A 221 -5.12 -23.38 -4.72
C ARG A 221 -6.55 -23.43 -5.27
N HIS A 222 -7.54 -23.62 -4.41
CA HIS A 222 -8.95 -23.80 -4.78
C HIS A 222 -9.77 -22.50 -4.72
N GLY A 223 -9.12 -21.35 -4.90
CA GLY A 223 -9.81 -20.05 -4.97
C GLY A 223 -10.38 -19.53 -3.65
N GLN A 224 -10.06 -20.18 -2.53
CA GLN A 224 -10.41 -19.69 -1.21
C GLN A 224 -9.32 -18.75 -0.71
N LYS A 225 -9.57 -17.45 -0.87
CA LYS A 225 -8.75 -16.39 -0.26
C LYS A 225 -9.26 -16.14 1.15
N GLY A 226 -8.32 -15.92 2.06
CA GLY A 226 -8.62 -15.56 3.43
C GLY A 226 -7.65 -14.51 3.95
N VAL A 227 -8.06 -13.84 5.01
CA VAL A 227 -7.28 -12.83 5.70
C VAL A 227 -6.88 -13.39 7.06
N VAL A 228 -5.67 -13.12 7.55
CA VAL A 228 -5.29 -13.50 8.91
C VAL A 228 -6.17 -12.74 9.90
N GLY A 229 -7.09 -13.43 10.58
CA GLY A 229 -7.98 -12.86 11.58
C GLY A 229 -7.36 -12.82 12.96
N LEU A 230 -6.67 -13.89 13.36
CA LEU A 230 -6.00 -14.02 14.65
C LEU A 230 -4.69 -14.80 14.50
N ILE A 231 -3.69 -14.40 15.27
CA ILE A 231 -2.44 -15.14 15.44
C ILE A 231 -2.45 -15.70 16.86
N VAL A 232 -2.37 -17.03 16.99
CA VAL A 232 -2.53 -17.75 18.26
C VAL A 232 -1.24 -18.48 18.60
N ARG A 233 -0.88 -18.51 19.88
CA ARG A 233 0.30 -19.23 20.36
C ARG A 233 0.11 -20.74 20.24
N GLN A 234 1.21 -21.49 20.15
CA GLN A 234 1.14 -22.93 19.90
C GLN A 234 0.46 -23.69 21.04
N GLU A 235 0.65 -23.26 22.29
CA GLU A 235 0.04 -23.86 23.48
C GLU A 235 -1.50 -23.75 23.52
N ASP A 236 -2.06 -22.72 22.89
CA ASP A 236 -3.50 -22.47 22.90
C ASP A 236 -4.20 -23.20 21.73
N LEU A 237 -3.44 -23.67 20.74
CA LEU A 237 -3.97 -24.35 19.55
C LEU A 237 -4.32 -25.82 19.82
N PRO A 238 -5.28 -26.38 19.06
CA PRO A 238 -5.60 -27.79 19.16
C PRO A 238 -4.44 -28.65 18.65
N PHE A 239 -4.22 -29.81 19.27
CA PHE A 239 -3.14 -30.73 18.93
C PHE A 239 -3.64 -32.15 18.72
N SER A 240 -2.98 -32.92 17.86
CA SER A 240 -3.30 -34.35 17.64
C SER A 240 -2.68 -35.23 18.72
N MET A 241 -3.07 -36.52 18.77
CA MET A 241 -2.44 -37.51 19.66
C MET A 241 -0.92 -37.60 19.49
N ASN A 242 -0.42 -37.29 18.29
CA ASN A 242 1.01 -37.29 17.97
C ASN A 242 1.71 -35.97 18.35
N GLY A 243 0.99 -35.02 18.95
CA GLY A 243 1.50 -33.68 19.31
C GLY A 243 1.57 -32.71 18.13
N LEU A 244 0.95 -33.02 16.99
CA LEU A 244 0.95 -32.10 15.84
C LEU A 244 -0.06 -30.98 16.06
N THR A 245 0.40 -29.73 15.93
CA THR A 245 -0.44 -28.53 15.96
C THR A 245 -0.61 -27.97 14.55
N PRO A 246 -1.77 -27.41 14.18
CA PRO A 246 -1.96 -26.79 12.87
C PRO A 246 -1.10 -25.53 12.72
N ASP A 247 -0.72 -25.24 11.47
CA ASP A 247 -0.17 -23.94 11.08
C ASP A 247 -1.29 -22.95 10.77
N ILE A 248 -2.38 -23.44 10.16
CA ILE A 248 -3.55 -22.65 9.76
C ILE A 248 -4.82 -23.37 10.22
N ILE A 249 -5.74 -22.64 10.84
CA ILE A 249 -7.13 -23.08 11.03
C ILE A 249 -8.01 -22.35 10.03
N MET A 250 -8.89 -23.10 9.38
CA MET A 250 -9.90 -22.57 8.47
C MET A 250 -11.29 -23.06 8.88
N ASN A 251 -12.25 -22.13 8.87
CA ASN A 251 -13.63 -22.43 9.16
C ASN A 251 -14.30 -23.33 8.08
N PRO A 252 -15.04 -24.38 8.47
CA PRO A 252 -15.77 -25.26 7.54
C PRO A 252 -16.91 -24.59 6.76
N HIS A 253 -17.44 -23.44 7.20
CA HIS A 253 -18.60 -22.79 6.55
C HIS A 253 -18.35 -22.37 5.08
N GLY A 254 -17.10 -22.21 4.66
CA GLY A 254 -16.76 -21.87 3.28
C GLY A 254 -16.91 -23.03 2.28
N PHE A 255 -17.04 -24.28 2.73
CA PHE A 255 -17.08 -25.45 1.84
C PHE A 255 -18.47 -25.69 1.20
N PRO A 256 -19.60 -25.66 1.95
CA PRO A 256 -20.91 -25.92 1.37
C PRO A 256 -21.33 -24.91 0.31
N SER A 257 -21.05 -23.62 0.54
CA SER A 257 -21.44 -22.55 -0.39
C SER A 257 -20.59 -22.49 -1.65
N ARG A 258 -19.29 -22.85 -1.55
CA ARG A 258 -18.36 -22.78 -2.69
C ARG A 258 -18.17 -24.10 -3.41
N MET A 259 -18.58 -25.20 -2.79
CA MET A 259 -18.46 -26.55 -3.34
C MET A 259 -17.03 -26.91 -3.78
N THR A 260 -16.02 -26.41 -3.05
CA THR A 260 -14.60 -26.67 -3.35
C THR A 260 -14.14 -28.02 -2.77
N VAL A 261 -14.71 -29.12 -3.27
CA VAL A 261 -14.39 -30.49 -2.85
C VAL A 261 -12.91 -30.83 -3.11
N GLY A 262 -12.33 -30.24 -4.16
CA GLY A 262 -10.91 -30.43 -4.49
C GLY A 262 -9.94 -30.12 -3.34
N LYS A 263 -10.30 -29.21 -2.43
CA LYS A 263 -9.45 -28.92 -1.25
C LYS A 263 -9.47 -30.05 -0.22
N LEU A 264 -10.60 -30.74 -0.07
CA LEU A 264 -10.69 -31.91 0.81
C LEU A 264 -9.90 -33.09 0.21
N LEU A 265 -9.96 -33.25 -1.12
CA LEU A 265 -9.13 -34.22 -1.83
C LEU A 265 -7.63 -33.88 -1.73
N GLU A 266 -7.27 -32.59 -1.79
CA GLU A 266 -5.90 -32.13 -1.58
C GLU A 266 -5.38 -32.48 -0.18
N VAL A 267 -6.20 -32.33 0.87
CA VAL A 267 -5.84 -32.74 2.24
C VAL A 267 -5.54 -34.24 2.29
N LEU A 268 -6.41 -35.08 1.72
CA LEU A 268 -6.23 -36.54 1.69
C LEU A 268 -4.96 -36.93 0.93
N GLY A 269 -4.81 -36.44 -0.30
CA GLY A 269 -3.67 -36.73 -1.14
C GLY A 269 -2.36 -36.23 -0.54
N SER A 270 -2.34 -35.01 0.01
CA SER A 270 -1.12 -34.47 0.61
C SER A 270 -0.74 -35.24 1.89
N LYS A 271 -1.71 -35.67 2.68
CA LYS A 271 -1.47 -36.48 3.89
C LYS A 271 -0.93 -37.87 3.53
N ALA A 272 -1.59 -38.57 2.62
CA ALA A 272 -1.15 -39.88 2.14
C ALA A 272 0.24 -39.79 1.45
N GLY A 273 0.51 -38.70 0.73
CA GLY A 273 1.81 -38.43 0.13
C GLY A 273 2.90 -38.15 1.16
N ALA A 274 2.60 -37.38 2.21
CA ALA A 274 3.54 -37.10 3.30
C ALA A 274 3.93 -38.36 4.09
N ILE A 275 2.98 -39.28 4.30
CA ILE A 275 3.21 -40.53 5.05
C ILE A 275 4.05 -41.51 4.23
N GLU A 276 3.72 -41.74 2.96
CA GLU A 276 4.50 -42.64 2.10
C GLU A 276 5.82 -42.04 1.59
N GLY A 277 6.01 -40.72 1.72
CA GLY A 277 7.13 -40.02 1.11
C GLY A 277 7.03 -39.90 -0.42
N LYS A 278 5.81 -39.89 -0.98
CA LYS A 278 5.55 -39.78 -2.42
C LYS A 278 4.76 -38.52 -2.75
N ILE A 279 5.09 -37.90 -3.88
CA ILE A 279 4.27 -36.84 -4.47
C ILE A 279 3.05 -37.51 -5.12
N ARG A 280 1.84 -37.02 -4.81
CA ARG A 280 0.59 -37.56 -5.36
C ARG A 280 0.15 -36.81 -6.62
N ASP A 281 -0.53 -37.51 -7.52
CA ASP A 281 -1.02 -36.94 -8.77
C ASP A 281 -2.46 -36.41 -8.58
N GLY A 282 -2.63 -35.11 -8.82
CA GLY A 282 -3.92 -34.41 -8.82
C GLY A 282 -4.24 -33.78 -10.18
N SER A 283 -3.78 -34.38 -11.28
CA SER A 283 -4.02 -33.91 -12.65
C SER A 283 -5.51 -33.87 -13.01
N ALA A 284 -5.92 -32.91 -13.84
CA ALA A 284 -7.31 -32.86 -14.31
C ALA A 284 -7.66 -34.13 -15.11
N PHE A 285 -8.84 -34.70 -14.86
CA PHE A 285 -9.35 -35.94 -15.49
C PHE A 285 -8.46 -37.18 -15.28
N SER A 286 -7.52 -37.11 -14.35
CA SER A 286 -6.60 -38.18 -13.97
C SER A 286 -6.26 -38.02 -12.48
N GLY A 287 -5.23 -38.70 -12.00
CA GLY A 287 -4.78 -38.61 -10.62
C GLY A 287 -5.21 -39.78 -9.75
N ASP A 288 -4.74 -39.73 -8.50
CA ASP A 288 -4.92 -40.80 -7.54
C ASP A 288 -6.38 -40.84 -7.05
N PRO A 289 -7.09 -41.97 -7.21
CA PRO A 289 -8.47 -42.09 -6.77
C PRO A 289 -8.57 -42.10 -5.24
N VAL A 290 -9.70 -41.61 -4.71
CA VAL A 290 -9.90 -41.41 -3.27
C VAL A 290 -9.83 -42.72 -2.50
N GLU A 291 -10.27 -43.82 -3.12
CA GLU A 291 -10.27 -45.16 -2.54
C GLU A 291 -8.83 -45.62 -2.25
N VAL A 292 -7.91 -45.39 -3.19
CA VAL A 292 -6.48 -45.72 -3.02
C VAL A 292 -5.87 -44.86 -1.91
N LEU A 293 -6.13 -43.54 -1.92
CA LEU A 293 -5.63 -42.64 -0.87
C LEU A 293 -6.17 -43.04 0.53
N SER A 294 -7.43 -43.47 0.59
CA SER A 294 -8.09 -43.91 1.82
C SER A 294 -7.49 -45.22 2.36
N GLN A 295 -7.15 -46.17 1.48
CA GLN A 295 -6.47 -47.41 1.85
C GLN A 295 -5.08 -47.11 2.41
N VAL A 296 -4.31 -46.27 1.75
CA VAL A 296 -2.98 -45.85 2.22
C VAL A 296 -3.04 -45.26 3.63
N LEU A 297 -4.01 -44.38 3.90
CA LEU A 297 -4.18 -43.82 5.24
C LEU A 297 -4.51 -44.90 6.27
N SER A 298 -5.38 -45.85 5.92
CA SER A 298 -5.79 -46.96 6.79
C SER A 298 -4.62 -47.90 7.11
N ASP A 299 -3.79 -48.23 6.11
CA ASP A 299 -2.61 -49.09 6.25
C ASP A 299 -1.58 -48.50 7.24
N HIS A 300 -1.53 -47.17 7.35
CA HIS A 300 -0.64 -46.45 8.26
C HIS A 300 -1.33 -46.00 9.56
N GLY A 301 -2.52 -46.54 9.88
CA GLY A 301 -3.22 -46.30 11.13
C GLY A 301 -3.94 -44.95 11.24
N TYR A 302 -4.12 -44.22 10.13
CA TYR A 302 -4.93 -43.02 10.07
C TYR A 302 -6.36 -43.33 9.60
N HIS A 303 -7.31 -42.47 9.95
CA HIS A 303 -8.68 -42.63 9.48
C HIS A 303 -8.75 -42.45 7.96
N TYR A 304 -9.50 -43.33 7.27
CA TYR A 304 -9.66 -43.33 5.81
C TYR A 304 -10.15 -41.99 5.23
N LEU A 305 -11.02 -41.27 5.97
CA LEU A 305 -11.47 -39.90 5.61
C LEU A 305 -10.47 -38.77 5.91
N GLY A 306 -9.28 -39.08 6.43
CA GLY A 306 -8.27 -38.07 6.80
C GLY A 306 -8.64 -37.20 8.01
N LYS A 307 -9.68 -37.56 8.75
CA LYS A 307 -10.09 -36.89 9.99
C LYS A 307 -9.31 -37.42 11.18
N GLU A 308 -9.04 -36.57 12.16
CA GLU A 308 -8.35 -36.93 13.40
C GLU A 308 -9.11 -36.40 14.62
N ILE A 309 -8.88 -37.05 15.77
CA ILE A 309 -9.26 -36.51 17.07
C ILE A 309 -8.17 -35.50 17.46
N LEU A 310 -8.58 -34.26 17.69
CA LEU A 310 -7.72 -33.24 18.25
C LEU A 310 -8.15 -32.95 19.69
N TYR A 311 -7.21 -32.49 20.50
CA TYR A 311 -7.43 -32.03 21.87
C TYR A 311 -7.38 -30.51 21.91
N SER A 312 -8.22 -29.91 22.73
CA SER A 312 -8.21 -28.47 22.96
C SER A 312 -6.93 -28.05 23.69
N GLY A 313 -6.19 -27.07 23.17
CA GLY A 313 -5.01 -26.51 23.84
C GLY A 313 -5.35 -25.82 25.17
N ALA A 314 -6.54 -25.23 25.28
CA ALA A 314 -6.97 -24.52 26.48
C ALA A 314 -7.39 -25.43 27.64
N THR A 315 -8.06 -26.55 27.35
CA THR A 315 -8.63 -27.44 28.39
C THR A 315 -7.92 -28.79 28.48
N GLY A 316 -7.18 -29.20 27.46
CA GLY A 316 -6.60 -30.54 27.33
C GLY A 316 -7.62 -31.64 27.02
N ALA A 317 -8.91 -31.32 26.95
CA ALA A 317 -9.97 -32.29 26.65
C ALA A 317 -10.03 -32.61 25.15
N PRO A 318 -10.41 -33.83 24.76
CA PRO A 318 -10.67 -34.16 23.36
C PRO A 318 -11.83 -33.32 22.81
N LEU A 319 -11.72 -32.85 21.57
CA LEU A 319 -12.82 -32.19 20.88
C LEU A 319 -13.93 -33.22 20.57
N GLU A 320 -15.18 -32.79 20.68
CA GLU A 320 -16.35 -33.66 20.46
C GLU A 320 -16.50 -34.15 19.00
N ALA A 321 -15.91 -33.42 18.05
CA ALA A 321 -16.00 -33.70 16.62
C ALA A 321 -14.63 -34.07 16.02
N PHE A 322 -14.65 -34.97 15.04
CA PHE A 322 -13.48 -35.30 14.24
C PHE A 322 -13.15 -34.19 13.24
N ILE A 323 -11.90 -33.74 13.25
CA ILE A 323 -11.44 -32.60 12.47
C ILE A 323 -10.67 -33.08 11.25
N TYR A 324 -10.93 -32.50 10.07
CA TYR A 324 -10.06 -32.73 8.92
C TYR A 324 -8.70 -32.07 9.18
N PHE A 325 -7.65 -32.89 9.18
CA PHE A 325 -6.31 -32.49 9.56
C PHE A 325 -5.29 -33.05 8.58
N GLY A 326 -4.52 -32.17 7.95
CA GLY A 326 -3.47 -32.57 7.02
C GLY A 326 -2.82 -31.40 6.29
N PRO A 327 -1.73 -31.65 5.56
CA PRO A 327 -1.02 -30.62 4.82
C PRO A 327 -1.82 -30.13 3.61
N VAL A 328 -1.80 -28.83 3.36
CA VAL A 328 -2.43 -28.17 2.19
C VAL A 328 -1.48 -27.11 1.66
N TYR A 329 -1.39 -26.96 0.34
CA TYR A 329 -0.55 -25.94 -0.25
C TYR A 329 -1.19 -24.56 -0.18
N TYR A 330 -0.63 -23.68 0.66
CA TYR A 330 -1.07 -22.30 0.84
C TYR A 330 -0.10 -21.30 0.20
N GLN A 331 -0.69 -20.23 -0.34
CA GLN A 331 0.02 -19.16 -1.02
C GLN A 331 -0.19 -17.85 -0.24
N ARG A 332 0.89 -17.20 0.19
CA ARG A 332 0.83 -15.82 0.69
C ARG A 332 0.71 -14.87 -0.50
N LEU A 333 -0.24 -13.95 -0.46
CA LEU A 333 -0.47 -13.01 -1.57
C LEU A 333 0.30 -11.70 -1.35
N LYS A 334 0.64 -11.01 -2.43
CA LYS A 334 1.33 -9.69 -2.40
C LYS A 334 0.55 -8.57 -1.69
N HIS A 335 -0.72 -8.79 -1.37
CA HIS A 335 -1.58 -7.81 -0.71
C HIS A 335 -1.40 -7.88 0.81
N MET A 336 -0.37 -7.19 1.31
CA MET A 336 -0.08 -7.07 2.73
C MET A 336 -0.75 -5.82 3.32
N VAL A 337 -1.09 -5.87 4.61
CA VAL A 337 -1.75 -4.76 5.33
C VAL A 337 -0.87 -3.53 5.39
N MET A 338 0.43 -3.74 5.62
CA MET A 338 1.41 -2.66 5.71
C MET A 338 1.46 -1.78 4.45
N ASP A 339 1.14 -2.35 3.27
CA ASP A 339 1.07 -1.61 2.00
C ASP A 339 -0.29 -0.93 1.77
N LYS A 340 -1.28 -1.19 2.63
CA LYS A 340 -2.66 -0.70 2.52
C LYS A 340 -3.06 0.29 3.60
N VAL A 341 -2.50 0.20 4.80
CA VAL A 341 -2.77 1.17 5.87
C VAL A 341 -2.42 2.58 5.38
N HIS A 342 -3.38 3.49 5.51
CA HIS A 342 -3.24 4.88 5.09
C HIS A 342 -4.10 5.74 6.00
N ALA A 343 -3.49 6.77 6.57
CA ALA A 343 -4.17 7.74 7.41
C ALA A 343 -3.66 9.13 7.07
N ARG A 344 -4.56 10.11 7.10
CA ARG A 344 -4.24 11.52 6.87
C ARG A 344 -5.00 12.38 7.88
N SER A 345 -4.28 13.24 8.58
CA SER A 345 -4.85 14.32 9.38
C SER A 345 -4.92 15.61 8.55
N ARG A 346 -3.75 16.21 8.29
CA ARG A 346 -3.54 17.32 7.35
C ARG A 346 -2.40 16.93 6.41
N GLY A 347 -2.38 17.50 5.22
CA GLY A 347 -1.38 17.14 4.21
C GLY A 347 -1.36 18.13 3.07
N PRO A 348 -0.49 17.90 2.07
CA PRO A 348 -0.41 18.76 0.91
C PRO A 348 -1.74 18.81 0.16
N VAL A 349 -1.94 19.94 -0.51
CA VAL A 349 -3.08 20.19 -1.39
C VAL A 349 -2.59 20.45 -2.80
N THR A 350 -3.42 20.14 -3.78
CA THR A 350 -3.16 20.46 -5.18
C THR A 350 -3.15 21.97 -5.38
N ALA A 351 -2.24 22.49 -6.19
CA ALA A 351 -2.11 23.94 -6.40
C ALA A 351 -3.36 24.54 -7.07
N LEU A 352 -3.95 23.82 -8.04
CA LEU A 352 -5.09 24.29 -8.82
C LEU A 352 -6.38 24.31 -7.99
N THR A 353 -6.80 23.16 -7.44
CA THR A 353 -8.09 23.02 -6.75
C THR A 353 -8.01 23.24 -5.24
N ARG A 354 -6.80 23.33 -4.66
CA ARG A 354 -6.56 23.40 -3.21
C ARG A 354 -7.18 22.25 -2.43
N GLN A 355 -7.52 21.16 -3.10
CA GLN A 355 -8.05 19.96 -2.48
C GLN A 355 -6.90 19.05 -2.02
N PRO A 356 -7.16 18.18 -1.03
CA PRO A 356 -6.27 17.09 -0.68
C PRO A 356 -5.70 16.37 -1.91
N THR A 357 -4.37 16.17 -1.94
CA THR A 357 -3.71 15.34 -2.96
C THR A 357 -4.30 13.94 -3.03
N GLU A 358 -4.12 13.26 -4.16
CA GLU A 358 -4.51 11.85 -4.29
C GLU A 358 -3.32 10.91 -4.03
N GLY A 359 -3.63 9.74 -3.47
CA GLY A 359 -2.69 8.62 -3.30
C GLY A 359 -1.85 8.67 -2.03
N ARG A 360 -1.65 7.49 -1.43
CA ARG A 360 -0.88 7.33 -0.18
C ARG A 360 0.55 7.87 -0.26
N SER A 361 1.24 7.67 -1.39
CA SER A 361 2.63 8.11 -1.57
C SER A 361 2.79 9.63 -1.54
N ARG A 362 1.70 10.38 -1.72
CA ARG A 362 1.65 11.85 -1.68
C ARG A 362 0.87 12.37 -0.47
N GLU A 363 0.74 11.55 0.58
CA GLU A 363 -0.05 11.86 1.78
C GLU A 363 -1.48 12.28 1.43
N GLY A 364 -2.06 11.62 0.42
CA GLY A 364 -3.33 11.99 -0.15
C GLY A 364 -4.55 11.78 0.76
N GLY A 365 -5.65 12.46 0.48
CA GLY A 365 -6.91 12.30 1.20
C GLY A 365 -7.66 11.02 0.84
N LEU A 366 -8.64 10.66 1.68
CA LEU A 366 -9.68 9.70 1.31
C LEU A 366 -10.83 10.45 0.66
N ARG A 367 -11.42 9.84 -0.36
CA ARG A 367 -12.52 10.44 -1.11
C ARG A 367 -13.83 10.22 -0.36
N VAL A 368 -14.53 11.32 -0.08
CA VAL A 368 -15.96 11.32 0.23
C VAL A 368 -16.67 11.69 -1.06
N GLY A 369 -17.27 10.70 -1.72
CA GLY A 369 -17.94 10.86 -3.00
C GLY A 369 -19.42 11.19 -2.86
N GLU A 370 -20.13 11.08 -3.99
CA GLU A 370 -21.56 11.36 -4.07
C GLU A 370 -22.39 10.35 -3.27
N MET A 371 -22.02 9.07 -3.31
CA MET A 371 -22.72 8.04 -2.54
C MET A 371 -22.56 8.25 -1.03
N GLU A 372 -21.36 8.59 -0.58
CA GLU A 372 -21.11 8.90 0.84
C GLU A 372 -21.85 10.19 1.28
N ARG A 373 -21.90 11.20 0.40
CA ARG A 373 -22.73 12.40 0.60
C ARG A 373 -24.20 12.02 0.80
N ASP A 374 -24.73 11.17 -0.07
CA ASP A 374 -26.14 10.78 -0.02
C ASP A 374 -26.47 10.01 1.26
N CYS A 375 -25.52 9.22 1.79
CA CYS A 375 -25.67 8.64 3.12
C CYS A 375 -25.83 9.71 4.22
N PHE A 376 -24.98 10.77 4.23
CA PHE A 376 -25.11 11.84 5.22
C PHE A 376 -26.45 12.58 5.14
N ILE A 377 -26.95 12.79 3.91
CA ILE A 377 -28.25 13.41 3.64
C ILE A 377 -29.38 12.50 4.15
N ALA A 378 -29.31 11.20 3.87
CA ALA A 378 -30.31 10.23 4.33
C ALA A 378 -30.40 10.15 5.86
N TYR A 379 -29.27 10.25 6.57
CA TYR A 379 -29.25 10.35 8.03
C TYR A 379 -29.68 11.73 8.57
N GLY A 380 -29.83 12.75 7.72
CA GLY A 380 -30.16 14.12 8.15
C GLY A 380 -29.03 14.86 8.87
N THR A 381 -27.77 14.40 8.72
CA THR A 381 -26.60 14.92 9.44
C THR A 381 -26.01 16.16 8.76
N SER A 382 -26.76 17.26 8.76
CA SER A 382 -26.43 18.50 8.03
C SER A 382 -25.09 19.14 8.46
N GLN A 383 -24.79 19.17 9.76
CA GLN A 383 -23.53 19.74 10.27
C GLN A 383 -22.31 18.89 9.90
N LEU A 384 -22.44 17.57 9.94
CA LEU A 384 -21.37 16.65 9.56
C LEU A 384 -21.08 16.74 8.05
N LEU A 385 -22.14 16.88 7.23
CA LEU A 385 -22.01 17.13 5.80
C LEU A 385 -21.21 18.43 5.53
N LEU A 386 -21.53 19.52 6.24
CA LEU A 386 -20.83 20.79 6.11
C LEU A 386 -19.37 20.67 6.56
N GLU A 387 -19.09 19.99 7.67
CA GLU A 387 -17.72 19.76 8.13
C GLU A 387 -16.90 18.97 7.11
N ARG A 388 -17.46 17.90 6.53
CA ARG A 388 -16.73 17.01 5.62
C ARG A 388 -16.52 17.62 4.25
N LEU A 389 -17.52 18.28 3.68
CA LEU A 389 -17.44 18.84 2.33
C LEU A 389 -16.77 20.22 2.27
N LEU A 390 -16.83 21.01 3.35
CA LEU A 390 -16.30 22.37 3.37
C LEU A 390 -15.07 22.50 4.29
N LEU A 391 -15.23 22.26 5.59
CA LEU A 391 -14.20 22.58 6.59
C LEU A 391 -12.98 21.67 6.50
N SER A 392 -13.19 20.40 6.16
CA SER A 392 -12.13 19.37 6.10
C SER A 392 -11.43 19.29 4.73
N SER A 393 -11.93 20.00 3.71
CA SER A 393 -11.45 19.93 2.33
C SER A 393 -10.81 21.24 1.90
N ASP A 394 -11.61 22.17 1.38
CA ASP A 394 -11.16 23.34 0.62
C ASP A 394 -11.93 24.61 1.01
N SER A 395 -12.15 24.82 2.31
CA SER A 395 -12.80 26.03 2.82
C SER A 395 -12.03 27.29 2.38
N TYR A 396 -12.73 28.23 1.75
CA TYR A 396 -12.16 29.49 1.29
C TYR A 396 -13.12 30.65 1.55
N ASP A 397 -12.59 31.74 2.10
CA ASP A 397 -13.34 32.96 2.35
C ASP A 397 -13.20 33.87 1.11
N ALA A 398 -14.25 33.89 0.27
CA ALA A 398 -14.28 34.63 -0.98
C ALA A 398 -14.93 36.01 -0.81
N CYS A 399 -14.35 37.04 -1.43
CA CYS A 399 -14.93 38.39 -1.43
C CYS A 399 -15.99 38.51 -2.54
N VAL A 400 -17.20 38.93 -2.19
CA VAL A 400 -18.34 39.09 -3.11
C VAL A 400 -18.90 40.49 -2.96
N CYS A 401 -19.20 41.16 -4.07
CA CYS A 401 -19.85 42.47 -4.05
C CYS A 401 -21.38 42.32 -3.95
N GLU A 402 -22.04 43.03 -3.03
CA GLU A 402 -23.50 42.95 -2.85
C GLU A 402 -24.28 43.52 -4.05
N ASN A 403 -23.71 44.53 -4.73
CA ASN A 403 -24.39 45.20 -5.85
C ASN A 403 -24.38 44.36 -7.13
N CYS A 404 -23.20 43.89 -7.58
CA CYS A 404 -23.11 43.10 -8.82
C CYS A 404 -23.21 41.58 -8.61
N GLY A 405 -23.01 41.08 -7.39
CA GLY A 405 -23.02 39.65 -7.06
C GLY A 405 -21.83 38.87 -7.61
N LEU A 406 -20.79 39.55 -8.12
CA LEU A 406 -19.58 38.92 -8.65
C LEU A 406 -18.47 38.84 -7.60
N LEU A 407 -17.53 37.92 -7.82
CA LEU A 407 -16.32 37.78 -7.01
C LEU A 407 -15.44 39.03 -7.17
N ALA A 408 -15.05 39.64 -6.05
CA ALA A 408 -14.13 40.76 -5.99
C ALA A 408 -12.69 40.28 -5.80
N THR A 409 -11.73 40.99 -6.40
CA THR A 409 -10.29 40.66 -6.30
C THR A 409 -9.72 40.97 -4.92
N SER A 410 -10.28 41.96 -4.23
CA SER A 410 -9.81 42.41 -2.92
C SER A 410 -10.99 42.66 -1.98
N PRO A 411 -10.76 42.61 -0.65
CA PRO A 411 -11.82 42.80 0.33
C PRO A 411 -12.43 44.21 0.32
N ASN A 412 -11.70 45.21 -0.18
CA ASN A 412 -12.11 46.61 -0.12
C ASN A 412 -12.44 47.21 -1.50
N TRP A 413 -12.40 46.43 -2.57
CA TRP A 413 -12.59 46.97 -3.91
C TRP A 413 -13.18 45.94 -4.87
N CYS A 414 -14.32 46.30 -5.46
CA CYS A 414 -14.91 45.59 -6.58
C CYS A 414 -14.41 46.16 -7.91
N GLN A 415 -13.73 45.35 -8.72
CA GLN A 415 -13.24 45.73 -10.05
C GLN A 415 -14.38 46.11 -11.02
N TYR A 416 -15.53 45.46 -10.89
CA TYR A 416 -16.67 45.63 -11.80
C TYR A 416 -17.50 46.88 -11.49
N CYS A 417 -17.82 47.11 -10.20
CA CYS A 417 -18.58 48.29 -9.77
C CYS A 417 -17.70 49.52 -9.51
N ARG A 418 -16.37 49.34 -9.47
CA ARG A 418 -15.39 50.38 -9.09
C ARG A 418 -15.77 51.07 -7.78
N SER A 419 -16.28 50.29 -6.83
CA SER A 419 -16.73 50.74 -5.53
C SER A 419 -16.03 49.96 -4.43
N SER A 420 -15.67 50.67 -3.36
CA SER A 420 -15.19 50.09 -2.11
C SER A 420 -16.31 49.78 -1.12
N ARG A 421 -17.49 50.35 -1.36
CA ARG A 421 -18.69 50.07 -0.57
C ARG A 421 -19.27 48.72 -1.00
N GLN A 422 -19.74 47.94 -0.03
CA GLN A 422 -20.53 46.71 -0.22
C GLN A 422 -19.76 45.48 -0.74
N VAL A 423 -18.55 45.23 -0.23
CA VAL A 423 -17.85 43.95 -0.43
C VAL A 423 -17.92 43.14 0.87
N VAL A 424 -18.37 41.89 0.78
CA VAL A 424 -18.58 40.99 1.91
C VAL A 424 -17.78 39.70 1.72
N SER A 425 -17.23 39.17 2.80
CA SER A 425 -16.57 37.86 2.81
C SER A 425 -17.60 36.75 3.00
N VAL A 426 -17.64 35.78 2.07
CA VAL A 426 -18.52 34.62 2.10
C VAL A 426 -17.67 33.36 2.08
N ARG A 427 -17.88 32.50 3.08
CA ARG A 427 -17.21 31.20 3.14
C ARG A 427 -17.85 30.22 2.16
N MET A 428 -17.06 29.67 1.27
CA MET A 428 -17.49 28.68 0.27
C MET A 428 -16.36 27.69 -0.04
N PRO A 429 -16.65 26.55 -0.70
CA PRO A 429 -15.60 25.68 -1.21
C PRO A 429 -14.78 26.41 -2.28
N TYR A 430 -13.46 26.27 -2.24
CA TYR A 430 -12.57 26.83 -3.26
C TYR A 430 -12.91 26.29 -4.66
N ALA A 431 -13.32 25.02 -4.76
CA ALA A 431 -13.80 24.44 -6.01
C ALA A 431 -15.00 25.20 -6.59
N CYS A 432 -15.90 25.74 -5.75
CA CYS A 432 -17.03 26.55 -6.19
C CYS A 432 -16.56 27.92 -6.73
N LYS A 433 -15.57 28.55 -6.07
CA LYS A 433 -14.92 29.76 -6.58
C LYS A 433 -14.28 29.52 -7.95
N LEU A 434 -13.57 28.40 -8.11
CA LEU A 434 -12.96 28.01 -9.38
C LEU A 434 -14.02 27.82 -10.48
N LEU A 435 -15.12 27.11 -10.18
CA LEU A 435 -16.25 26.93 -11.09
C LEU A 435 -16.82 28.29 -11.55
N PHE A 436 -16.99 29.25 -10.65
CA PHE A 436 -17.46 30.58 -11.04
C PHE A 436 -16.50 31.29 -12.00
N GLN A 437 -15.19 31.17 -11.79
CA GLN A 437 -14.19 31.73 -12.70
C GLN A 437 -14.22 31.05 -14.07
N GLU A 438 -14.36 29.71 -14.12
CA GLU A 438 -14.47 28.95 -15.37
C GLU A 438 -15.76 29.30 -16.15
N LEU A 439 -16.89 29.45 -15.45
CA LEU A 439 -18.15 29.92 -16.04
C LEU A 439 -18.00 31.32 -16.65
N MET A 440 -17.31 32.23 -15.96
CA MET A 440 -17.04 33.58 -16.47
C MET A 440 -16.15 33.56 -17.73
N CYS A 441 -15.17 32.66 -17.81
CA CYS A 441 -14.39 32.43 -19.04
C CYS A 441 -15.29 31.97 -20.21
N MET A 442 -16.34 31.20 -19.92
CA MET A 442 -17.35 30.77 -20.91
C MET A 442 -18.46 31.82 -21.14
N ARG A 443 -18.29 33.06 -20.66
CA ARG A 443 -19.27 34.16 -20.75
C ARG A 443 -20.61 33.89 -20.05
N ILE A 444 -20.62 32.99 -19.07
CA ILE A 444 -21.74 32.80 -18.16
C ILE A 444 -21.46 33.64 -16.91
N LEU A 445 -22.42 34.48 -16.49
CA LEU A 445 -22.27 35.38 -15.35
C LEU A 445 -22.96 34.81 -14.09
N PRO A 446 -22.23 34.12 -13.19
CA PRO A 446 -22.80 33.63 -11.94
C PRO A 446 -22.94 34.77 -10.93
N ARG A 447 -24.15 35.33 -10.77
CA ARG A 447 -24.43 36.38 -9.78
C ARG A 447 -24.90 35.78 -8.46
N LEU A 448 -24.17 36.05 -7.39
CA LEU A 448 -24.53 35.69 -6.02
C LEU A 448 -25.44 36.77 -5.40
N ARG A 449 -26.60 36.35 -4.89
CA ARG A 449 -27.47 37.22 -4.08
C ARG A 449 -27.20 36.97 -2.61
N LEU A 450 -26.66 37.96 -1.92
CA LEU A 450 -26.34 37.86 -0.50
C LEU A 450 -27.58 38.19 0.35
N LYS A 451 -27.73 37.49 1.47
CA LYS A 451 -28.73 37.77 2.51
C LYS A 451 -28.06 37.68 3.87
N THR A 452 -28.54 38.46 4.83
CA THR A 452 -28.09 38.40 6.22
C THR A 452 -28.41 37.04 6.83
N ALA A 453 -27.43 36.42 7.48
CA ALA A 453 -27.54 35.08 8.06
C ALA A 453 -28.56 34.99 9.21
N TYR A 454 -28.81 36.10 9.90
CA TYR A 454 -29.79 36.20 10.97
C TYR A 454 -30.84 37.25 10.61
N HIS A 455 -32.07 36.81 10.33
CA HIS A 455 -33.24 37.64 10.60
C HIS A 455 -33.68 37.31 12.02
N SER A 456 -33.48 38.23 12.97
CA SER A 456 -34.24 38.20 14.21
C SER A 456 -35.70 38.39 13.82
N SER A 457 -36.49 37.33 13.79
CA SER A 457 -37.94 37.39 13.69
C SER A 457 -38.51 37.92 15.00
N MET A 458 -38.27 39.19 15.30
CA MET A 458 -39.13 39.94 16.21
C MET A 458 -40.45 40.18 15.48
N HIS A 459 -41.31 39.17 15.46
CA HIS A 459 -42.73 39.38 15.26
C HIS A 459 -43.24 40.15 16.49
N THR A 460 -43.18 41.48 16.42
CA THR A 460 -44.09 42.32 17.19
C THR A 460 -45.50 41.99 16.72
N LYS A 461 -46.18 41.09 17.44
CA LYS A 461 -47.64 41.00 17.38
C LYS A 461 -48.17 42.35 17.89
N SER A 462 -48.54 43.23 16.97
CA SER A 462 -49.43 44.34 17.29
C SER A 462 -50.76 43.73 17.73
N LYS A 463 -51.19 44.07 18.95
CA LYS A 463 -52.57 43.87 19.41
C LYS A 463 -53.53 44.70 18.57
#